data_AF-A0A222FFV4-F1
#
_entry.id   AF-A0A222FFV4-F1
#
_cell.length_a   1.000
_cell.length_b   1.000
_cell.length_c   1.000
_cell.angle_alpha   90.00
_cell.angle_beta   90.00
_cell.angle_gamma   90.00
#
_symmetry.space_group_name_H-M   'P 1'
#
loop_
_entity.id
_entity.type
_entity.pdbx_description
1 polymer ?
#
loop_
_entity_poly.entity_id
_entity_poly.type
_entity_poly.pdbx_seq_one_letter_code
_entity_poly.pdbx_strand_id
1 'polypeptide(L)'
;MTERSANTRRQHSRQPSQWWAKTSVGLLGGLLLAYGVVTLFAWYGPGGLHDGAKVQFNMWMVTPIWLTVFSLSYLFDRAQTAAKVLGAANGMCWGLFIALRVMG
;
A
#
# COMPACT_ATOMS: atom_id res chain seq x y z
N MET A 1 -43.23 -8.29 33.05
CA MET A 1 -43.20 -8.06 31.58
C MET A 1 -42.35 -6.82 31.30
N THR A 2 -41.05 -6.87 31.63
CA THR A 2 -40.20 -5.64 31.70
C THR A 2 -38.71 -5.86 31.45
N GLU A 3 -38.21 -7.11 31.40
CA GLU A 3 -36.75 -7.37 31.26
C GLU A 3 -36.26 -7.52 29.82
N ARG A 4 -37.14 -7.79 28.84
CA ARG A 4 -36.72 -7.99 27.44
C ARG A 4 -36.27 -6.70 26.72
N SER A 5 -36.66 -5.53 27.23
CA SER A 5 -36.45 -4.25 26.54
C SER A 5 -35.12 -3.56 26.89
N ALA A 6 -34.36 -4.07 27.87
CA ALA A 6 -33.06 -3.52 28.27
C ALA A 6 -31.86 -4.20 27.56
N ASN A 7 -32.04 -5.43 27.07
CA ASN A 7 -30.95 -6.22 26.49
C ASN A 7 -30.66 -5.90 25.01
N THR A 8 -31.58 -5.23 24.31
CA THR A 8 -31.41 -4.89 22.88
C THR A 8 -30.63 -3.59 22.64
N ARG A 9 -30.29 -2.81 23.68
CA ARG A 9 -29.51 -1.56 23.54
C ARG A 9 -27.99 -1.72 23.61
N ARG A 10 -27.48 -2.89 23.99
CA ARG A 10 -26.03 -3.13 24.20
C ARG A 10 -25.35 -3.96 23.10
N GLN A 11 -25.98 -4.11 21.94
CA GLN A 11 -25.52 -5.02 20.88
C GLN A 11 -25.35 -4.32 19.52
N HIS A 12 -25.31 -2.99 19.49
CA HIS A 12 -25.04 -2.22 18.26
C HIS A 12 -23.68 -1.50 18.29
N SER A 13 -22.68 -2.06 18.98
CA SER A 13 -21.27 -1.79 18.64
C SER A 13 -20.84 -2.69 17.48
N ARG A 14 -21.64 -2.73 16.40
CA ARG A 14 -21.23 -3.35 15.13
C ARG A 14 -20.10 -2.51 14.57
N GLN A 15 -18.87 -2.92 14.87
CA GLN A 15 -17.60 -2.37 14.41
C GLN A 15 -17.68 -1.71 13.02
N PRO A 16 -17.83 -0.38 12.90
CA PRO A 16 -17.80 0.30 11.61
C PRO A 16 -16.38 0.67 11.19
N SER A 17 -15.34 0.18 11.87
CA SER A 17 -13.99 0.77 11.80
C SER A 17 -12.93 -0.09 11.08
N GLN A 18 -13.20 -1.37 10.81
CA GLN A 18 -12.19 -2.25 10.20
C GLN A 18 -12.02 -2.00 8.70
N TRP A 19 -13.04 -1.50 8.00
CA TRP A 19 -12.99 -1.28 6.56
C TRP A 19 -12.15 -0.04 6.18
N TRP A 20 -12.27 1.06 6.94
CA TRP A 20 -11.38 2.22 6.78
C TRP A 20 -9.92 1.85 7.01
N ALA A 21 -9.63 1.05 8.03
CA ALA A 21 -8.28 0.57 8.30
C ALA A 21 -7.74 -0.31 7.14
N LYS A 22 -8.58 -1.16 6.53
CA LYS A 22 -8.23 -1.92 5.32
C LYS A 22 -7.87 -1.00 4.16
N THR A 23 -8.72 -0.02 3.89
CA THR A 23 -8.50 0.93 2.79
C THR A 23 -7.25 1.76 3.02
N SER A 24 -7.01 2.27 4.23
CA SER A 24 -5.82 3.06 4.54
C SER A 24 -4.52 2.25 4.43
N VAL A 25 -4.53 0.97 4.83
CA VAL A 25 -3.36 0.08 4.67
C VAL A 25 -3.06 -0.17 3.19
N GLY A 26 -4.08 -0.48 2.39
CA GLY A 26 -3.92 -0.66 0.94
C GLY A 26 -3.49 0.63 0.24
N LEU A 27 -4.07 1.77 0.63
CA LEU A 27 -3.79 3.08 0.06
C LEU A 27 -2.36 3.54 0.38
N LEU A 28 -2.00 3.61 1.67
CA LEU A 28 -0.71 4.10 2.13
C LEU A 28 0.41 3.10 1.82
N GLY A 29 0.19 1.81 2.11
CA GLY A 29 1.21 0.80 1.86
C GLY A 29 1.39 0.52 0.36
N GLY A 30 0.33 0.64 -0.45
CA GLY A 30 0.43 0.59 -1.90
C GLY A 30 1.15 1.80 -2.47
N LEU A 31 0.92 2.99 -1.92
CA LEU A 31 1.60 4.23 -2.32
C LEU A 31 3.09 4.13 -2.02
N LEU A 32 3.45 3.71 -0.80
CA LEU A 32 4.83 3.46 -0.39
C LEU A 32 5.54 2.46 -1.32
N LEU A 33 4.87 1.38 -1.72
CA LEU A 33 5.45 0.38 -2.63
C LEU A 33 5.68 0.97 -4.02
N ALA A 34 4.68 1.68 -4.56
CA ALA A 34 4.77 2.31 -5.87
C ALA A 34 5.92 3.30 -5.94
N TYR A 35 6.08 4.15 -4.92
CA TYR A 35 7.21 5.06 -4.81
C TYR A 35 8.55 4.32 -4.70
N GLY A 36 8.63 3.21 -3.96
CA GLY A 36 9.84 2.40 -3.88
C GLY A 36 10.28 1.84 -5.23
N VAL A 37 9.34 1.26 -5.99
CA VAL A 37 9.61 0.73 -7.34
C VAL A 37 10.03 1.84 -8.30
N VAL A 38 9.31 2.97 -8.30
CA VAL A 38 9.61 4.11 -9.17
C VAL A 38 10.95 4.75 -8.81
N THR A 39 11.32 4.80 -7.52
CA THR A 39 12.63 5.29 -7.08
C THR A 39 13.76 4.38 -7.54
N LEU A 40 13.56 3.06 -7.50
CA LEU A 40 14.49 2.09 -8.08
C LEU A 40 14.68 2.34 -9.57
N PHE A 41 13.59 2.55 -10.31
CA PHE A 41 13.63 2.89 -11.73
C PHE A 41 14.25 4.28 -12.00
N ALA A 42 14.05 5.25 -11.10
CA ALA A 42 14.64 6.58 -11.23
C ALA A 42 16.16 6.55 -11.09
N TRP A 43 16.68 5.78 -10.11
CA TRP A 43 18.11 5.69 -9.81
C TRP A 43 18.86 4.68 -10.68
N TYR A 44 18.26 3.55 -11.02
CA TYR A 44 18.90 2.46 -11.78
C TYR A 44 18.38 2.30 -13.22
N GLY A 45 17.38 3.08 -13.64
CA GLY A 45 16.87 3.02 -15.00
C GLY A 45 17.87 3.58 -16.02
N PRO A 46 18.02 2.97 -17.20
CA PRO A 46 18.94 3.45 -18.25
C PRO A 46 18.52 4.82 -18.78
N GLY A 47 19.44 5.79 -18.82
CA GLY A 47 19.23 7.18 -19.28
C GLY A 47 19.34 8.19 -18.14
N GLY A 48 20.17 9.22 -18.29
CA GLY A 48 20.39 10.22 -17.23
C GLY A 48 19.10 10.98 -16.85
N LEU A 49 19.08 11.54 -15.64
CA LEU A 49 17.99 12.37 -15.09
C LEU A 49 17.60 13.61 -15.93
N HIS A 50 18.30 13.87 -17.04
CA HIS A 50 18.13 15.06 -17.88
C HIS A 50 17.15 14.86 -19.05
N ASP A 51 16.71 13.62 -19.34
CA ASP A 51 15.66 13.39 -20.33
C ASP A 51 14.28 13.66 -19.70
N GLY A 52 13.62 14.75 -20.10
CA GLY A 52 12.27 15.07 -19.61
C GLY A 52 11.25 13.94 -19.81
N ALA A 53 11.47 13.09 -20.81
CA ALA A 53 10.69 11.88 -21.06
C ALA A 53 10.74 10.88 -19.87
N LYS A 54 11.86 10.77 -19.16
CA LYS A 54 11.99 9.90 -17.98
C LYS A 54 11.18 10.38 -16.79
N VAL A 55 11.14 11.69 -16.56
CA VAL A 55 10.37 12.28 -15.46
C VAL A 55 8.88 12.07 -15.69
N GLN A 56 8.41 12.32 -16.92
CA GLN A 56 7.03 12.03 -17.30
C GLN A 56 6.73 10.54 -17.17
N PHE A 57 7.58 9.67 -17.71
CA PHE A 57 7.39 8.22 -17.59
C PHE A 57 7.28 7.77 -16.14
N ASN A 58 8.16 8.24 -15.25
CA ASN A 58 8.08 7.96 -13.82
C ASN A 58 6.78 8.47 -13.20
N MET A 59 6.34 9.70 -13.51
CA MET A 59 5.05 10.22 -13.03
C MET A 59 3.88 9.35 -13.47
N TRP A 60 3.84 8.97 -14.74
CA TRP A 60 2.76 8.17 -15.30
C TRP A 60 2.77 6.71 -14.82
N MET A 61 3.93 6.18 -14.40
CA MET A 61 4.04 4.83 -13.85
C MET A 61 3.58 4.71 -12.39
N VAL A 62 3.69 5.78 -11.58
CA VAL A 62 3.26 5.74 -10.17
C VAL A 62 1.79 5.33 -10.07
N THR A 63 0.92 5.98 -10.83
CA THR A 63 -0.54 5.78 -10.79
C THR A 63 -0.99 4.33 -11.08
N PRO A 64 -0.60 3.69 -12.20
CA PRO A 64 -0.99 2.32 -12.50
C PRO A 64 -0.39 1.32 -11.50
N ILE A 65 0.89 1.48 -11.10
CA ILE A 65 1.49 0.60 -10.08
C ILE A 65 0.72 0.72 -8.76
N TRP A 66 0.40 1.96 -8.35
CA TRP A 66 -0.37 2.22 -7.14
C TRP A 66 -1.76 1.61 -7.19
N LEU A 67 -2.50 1.80 -8.28
CA LEU A 67 -3.83 1.24 -8.47
C LEU A 67 -3.83 -0.29 -8.54
N THR A 68 -2.83 -0.92 -9.16
CA THR A 68 -2.69 -2.38 -9.18
C THR A 68 -2.46 -2.92 -7.77
N VAL A 69 -1.55 -2.33 -7.00
CA VAL A 69 -1.27 -2.76 -5.62
C VAL A 69 -2.49 -2.48 -4.72
N PHE A 70 -3.16 -1.36 -4.92
CA PHE A 70 -4.41 -1.03 -4.24
C PHE A 70 -5.51 -2.04 -4.56
N SER A 71 -5.67 -2.44 -5.82
CA SER A 71 -6.63 -3.47 -6.24
C SER A 71 -6.30 -4.84 -5.64
N LEU A 72 -5.01 -5.24 -5.66
CA LEU A 72 -4.54 -6.47 -5.01
C LEU A 72 -4.82 -6.48 -3.50
N SER A 73 -4.82 -5.32 -2.85
CA SER A 73 -5.15 -5.23 -1.43
C SER A 73 -6.60 -5.67 -1.11
N TYR A 74 -7.52 -5.51 -2.07
CA TYR A 74 -8.91 -5.97 -1.95
C TYR A 74 -9.08 -7.48 -2.18
N LEU A 75 -8.09 -8.15 -2.76
CA LEU A 75 -8.12 -9.61 -2.92
C LEU A 75 -7.94 -10.34 -1.57
N PHE A 76 -7.43 -9.65 -0.55
CA PHE A 76 -7.21 -10.23 0.77
C PHE A 76 -8.41 -10.05 1.69
N ASP A 77 -8.98 -11.18 2.11
CA ASP A 77 -10.14 -11.23 3.02
C ASP A 77 -9.85 -10.58 4.40
N ARG A 78 -8.60 -10.64 4.86
CA ARG A 78 -8.14 -10.07 6.15
C ARG A 78 -7.17 -8.91 5.99
N ALA A 79 -7.46 -7.81 6.71
CA ALA A 79 -6.64 -6.60 6.78
C ALA A 79 -5.20 -6.87 7.22
N GLN A 80 -5.04 -7.82 8.16
CA GLN A 80 -3.73 -8.20 8.70
C GLN A 80 -2.86 -8.93 7.67
N THR A 81 -3.47 -9.72 6.80
CA THR A 81 -2.75 -10.42 5.73
C THR A 81 -2.29 -9.42 4.67
N ALA A 82 -3.17 -8.50 4.27
CA ALA A 82 -2.81 -7.40 3.37
C ALA A 82 -1.66 -6.56 3.95
N ALA A 83 -1.73 -6.18 5.23
CA ALA A 83 -0.67 -5.43 5.91
C ALA A 83 0.67 -6.18 5.95
N LYS A 84 0.65 -7.50 6.23
CA LYS A 84 1.87 -8.32 6.22
C LYS A 84 2.48 -8.44 4.83
N VAL A 85 1.66 -8.69 3.81
CA VAL A 85 2.13 -8.83 2.42
C VAL A 85 2.66 -7.50 1.89
N LEU A 86 1.93 -6.39 2.08
CA LEU A 86 2.40 -5.06 1.70
C LEU A 86 3.63 -4.65 2.51
N GLY A 87 3.68 -4.95 3.81
CA GLY A 87 4.84 -4.67 4.65
C GLY A 87 6.07 -5.44 4.20
N ALA A 88 5.93 -6.73 3.88
CA ALA A 88 7.02 -7.55 3.35
C ALA A 88 7.49 -7.05 1.97
N ALA A 89 6.57 -6.73 1.07
CA ALA A 89 6.89 -6.20 -0.24
C ALA A 89 7.60 -4.84 -0.15
N ASN A 90 7.13 -3.95 0.73
CA ASN A 90 7.79 -2.67 1.01
C ASN A 90 9.19 -2.89 1.60
N GLY A 91 9.32 -3.77 2.59
CA GLY A 91 10.60 -4.12 3.19
C GLY A 91 11.58 -4.67 2.16
N MET A 92 11.11 -5.50 1.21
CA MET A 92 11.93 -6.05 0.14
C MET A 92 12.36 -4.97 -0.86
N CYS A 93 11.46 -4.04 -1.23
CA CYS A 93 11.76 -2.96 -2.15
C CYS A 93 12.78 -1.96 -1.57
N TRP A 94 12.57 -1.54 -0.33
CA TRP A 94 13.48 -0.64 0.39
C TRP A 94 14.78 -1.33 0.80
N GLY A 95 14.72 -2.59 1.18
CA GLY A 95 15.90 -3.41 1.47
C GLY A 95 16.78 -3.57 0.22
N LEU A 96 16.18 -3.83 -0.94
CA LEU A 96 16.89 -3.87 -2.21
C LEU A 96 17.50 -2.50 -2.56
N PHE A 97 16.75 -1.41 -2.38
CA PHE A 97 17.28 -0.06 -2.58
C PHE A 97 18.51 0.23 -1.70
N ILE A 98 18.44 -0.08 -0.41
CA ILE A 98 19.55 0.11 0.53
C ILE A 98 20.74 -0.79 0.17
N ALA A 99 20.50 -2.07 -0.17
CA ALA A 99 21.55 -2.99 -0.57
C ALA A 99 22.30 -2.48 -1.81
N LEU A 100 21.55 -2.05 -2.83
CA LEU A 100 22.12 -1.46 -4.05
C LEU A 100 22.84 -0.13 -3.77
N ARG A 101 22.34 0.69 -2.84
CA ARG A 101 22.97 1.94 -2.37
C ARG A 101 24.26 1.70 -1.60
N VAL A 102 24.33 0.62 -0.83
CA VAL A 102 25.51 0.27 -0.01
C VAL A 102 26.60 -0.39 -0.87
N MET A 103 26.21 -1.12 -1.92
CA MET A 103 27.14 -1.81 -2.82
C MET A 103 27.62 -0.95 -4.01
N GLY A 104 26.91 0.12 -4.36
CA GLY A 104 27.26 1.03 -5.47
C GLY A 104 27.81 2.36 -4.99
#